data_AF-A0A7V4UYS1-F1
#
_entry.id   AF-A0A7V4UYS1-F1
#
_cell.length_a   1.000
_cell.length_b   1.000
_cell.length_c   1.000
_cell.angle_alpha   90.00
_cell.angle_beta   90.00
_cell.angle_gamma   90.00
#
_symmetry.space_group_name_H-M   'P 1'
#
loop_
_entity.id
_entity.type
_entity.pdbx_description
1 polymer ?
#
loop_
_entity_poly.entity_id
_entity_poly.type
_entity_poly.pdbx_seq_one_letter_code
_entity_poly.pdbx_strand_id
1 'polypeptide(L)'
;GYEVQGKNGPLTVTGGRVEIGAGGALTVDGVAAGALALVDFPKPYALNKLGSGLFLPANPQAATTAATAEVKQGYLESSNVKVIVEMARMIEASRYFESCAKVVKSYDDLTAKAANEIGKI
;
A
#
# COMPACT_ATOMS: atom_id res chain seq x y z
N GLY A 1 -15.01 -13.13 1.58
CA GLY A 1 -13.94 -12.55 2.41
C GLY A 1 -12.76 -13.50 2.43
N TYR A 2 -11.57 -13.05 2.82
CA TYR A 2 -10.43 -13.94 3.04
C TYR A 2 -10.52 -14.56 4.43
N GLU A 3 -10.08 -15.82 4.54
CA GLU A 3 -10.02 -16.50 5.84
C GLU A 3 -8.90 -15.91 6.69
N VAL A 4 -9.20 -15.70 7.98
CA VAL A 4 -8.20 -15.21 8.94
C VAL A 4 -7.45 -16.42 9.49
N GLN A 5 -6.14 -16.43 9.30
CA GLN A 5 -5.28 -17.49 9.82
C GLN A 5 -4.94 -17.24 11.29
N GLY A 6 -5.16 -18.26 12.12
CA GLY A 6 -4.66 -18.32 13.48
C GLY A 6 -3.37 -19.13 13.57
N LYS A 7 -2.76 -19.15 14.75
CA LYS A 7 -1.52 -19.91 15.00
C LYS A 7 -1.64 -21.41 14.69
N ASN A 8 -2.83 -21.98 14.81
CA ASN A 8 -3.10 -23.41 14.63
C ASN A 8 -3.99 -23.72 13.41
N GLY A 9 -4.12 -22.78 12.47
CA GLY A 9 -5.00 -22.90 11.29
C GLY A 9 -6.10 -21.83 11.24
N PRO A 10 -7.05 -21.93 10.30
CA PRO A 10 -8.09 -20.94 10.09
C PRO A 10 -8.94 -20.70 11.35
N LEU A 11 -9.12 -19.44 11.74
CA LEU A 11 -9.98 -19.08 12.87
C LEU A 11 -11.42 -19.00 12.41
N THR A 12 -12.26 -19.86 12.98
CA THR A 12 -13.72 -19.81 12.80
C THR A 12 -14.34 -19.26 14.08
N VAL A 13 -15.16 -18.23 13.95
CA VAL A 13 -15.89 -17.63 15.08
C VAL A 13 -17.32 -18.17 15.06
N THR A 14 -17.69 -18.90 16.11
CA THR A 14 -19.05 -19.38 16.34
C THR A 14 -19.53 -18.82 17.66
N GLY A 15 -20.22 -17.69 17.64
CA GLY A 15 -20.69 -16.98 18.84
C GLY A 15 -21.01 -15.51 18.59
N GLY A 16 -21.34 -14.77 19.64
CA GLY A 16 -21.80 -13.38 19.54
C GLY A 16 -20.71 -12.35 19.82
N ARG A 17 -20.17 -12.35 21.04
CA ARG A 17 -19.21 -11.33 21.50
C ARG A 17 -17.79 -11.79 21.25
N VAL A 18 -17.08 -11.05 20.40
CA VAL A 18 -15.67 -11.33 20.03
C VAL A 18 -14.75 -10.32 20.68
N GLU A 19 -13.75 -10.81 21.41
CA GLU A 19 -12.73 -10.00 22.07
C GLU A 19 -11.34 -10.47 21.64
N ILE A 20 -10.47 -9.52 21.25
CA ILE A 20 -9.11 -9.81 20.80
C ILE A 20 -8.12 -9.05 21.71
N GLY A 21 -7.30 -9.80 22.44
CA GLY A 21 -6.27 -9.24 23.31
C GLY A 21 -5.04 -8.74 22.55
N ALA A 22 -4.17 -8.00 23.23
CA ALA A 22 -2.97 -7.38 22.65
C ALA A 22 -2.03 -8.36 21.94
N GLY A 23 -1.89 -9.59 22.45
CA GLY A 23 -1.10 -10.64 21.80
C GLY A 23 -1.80 -11.38 20.66
N GLY A 24 -2.98 -10.91 20.23
CA GLY A 24 -3.81 -11.56 19.22
C GLY A 24 -4.65 -12.72 19.74
N ALA A 25 -4.73 -12.94 21.05
CA ALA A 25 -5.58 -13.98 21.64
C ALA A 25 -7.06 -13.66 21.42
N LEU A 26 -7.80 -14.61 20.85
CA LEU A 26 -9.21 -14.50 20.49
C LEU A 26 -10.08 -15.20 21.53
N THR A 27 -11.05 -14.47 22.07
CA THR A 27 -12.06 -14.95 23.01
C THR A 27 -13.45 -14.70 22.43
N VAL A 28 -14.32 -15.71 22.46
CA VAL A 28 -15.70 -15.63 21.98
C VAL A 28 -16.62 -16.00 23.13
N ASP A 29 -17.51 -15.09 23.51
CA ASP A 29 -18.45 -15.26 24.63
C ASP A 29 -17.76 -15.70 25.94
N GLY A 30 -16.54 -15.23 26.19
CA GLY A 30 -15.74 -15.55 27.36
C GLY A 30 -14.91 -16.85 27.26
N VAL A 31 -15.01 -17.60 26.16
CA VAL A 31 -14.25 -18.82 25.91
C VAL A 31 -13.13 -18.58 24.90
N ALA A 32 -11.92 -19.08 25.20
CA ALA A 32 -10.79 -18.98 24.28
C ALA A 32 -11.08 -19.74 22.98
N ALA A 33 -11.09 -19.01 21.85
CA ALA A 33 -11.41 -19.54 20.52
C ALA A 33 -10.17 -19.67 19.62
N GLY A 34 -9.03 -19.09 20.02
CA GLY A 34 -7.76 -19.23 19.30
C GLY A 34 -6.86 -18.02 19.47
N ALA A 35 -5.89 -17.86 18.56
CA ALA A 35 -5.05 -16.66 18.51
C ALA A 35 -4.68 -16.35 17.05
N LEU A 36 -4.69 -15.07 16.69
CA LEU A 36 -4.26 -14.57 15.38
C LEU A 36 -2.80 -14.95 15.10
N ALA A 37 -2.52 -15.34 13.86
CA ALA A 37 -1.16 -15.51 13.38
C ALA A 37 -0.55 -14.15 13.03
N LEU A 38 0.14 -13.54 14.00
CA LEU A 38 0.92 -12.32 13.78
C LEU A 38 2.32 -12.71 13.28
N VAL A 39 2.62 -12.36 12.04
CA VAL A 39 3.89 -12.67 11.38
C VAL A 39 4.62 -11.39 11.00
N ASP A 40 5.95 -11.43 11.07
CA ASP A 40 6.83 -10.41 10.53
C ASP A 40 7.80 -11.06 9.52
N PHE A 41 8.46 -10.26 8.71
CA PHE A 41 9.43 -10.72 7.71
C PHE A 41 10.81 -10.12 7.99
N PRO A 42 11.90 -10.82 7.63
CA PRO A 42 13.24 -10.27 7.77
C PRO A 42 13.40 -8.99 6.93
N LYS A 43 14.11 -8.00 7.49
CA LYS A 43 14.46 -6.77 6.79
C LYS A 43 15.68 -7.02 5.89
N PRO A 44 15.75 -6.41 4.69
CA PRO A 44 14.76 -5.52 4.07
C PRO A 44 13.49 -6.26 3.63
N TYR A 45 12.33 -5.63 3.85
CA TYR A 45 11.02 -6.22 3.53
C TYR A 45 10.84 -6.44 2.02
N ALA A 46 11.15 -7.65 1.55
CA ALA A 46 10.97 -8.05 0.16
C ALA A 46 9.52 -8.53 -0.09
N LEU A 47 8.57 -7.59 -0.02
CA LEU A 47 7.14 -7.86 -0.18
C LEU A 47 6.58 -7.16 -1.43
N ASN A 48 5.78 -7.89 -2.20
CA ASN A 48 5.03 -7.38 -3.33
C ASN A 48 3.60 -7.02 -2.90
N LYS A 49 3.15 -5.80 -3.22
CA LYS A 49 1.79 -5.35 -2.92
C LYS A 49 0.81 -5.94 -3.94
N LEU A 50 -0.23 -6.64 -3.47
CA LEU A 50 -1.29 -7.21 -4.32
C LEU A 50 -2.53 -6.31 -4.43
N GLY A 51 -2.61 -5.24 -3.64
CA GLY A 51 -3.76 -4.35 -3.57
C GLY A 51 -4.63 -4.60 -2.32
N SER A 52 -5.57 -3.71 -2.03
CA SER A 52 -6.48 -3.81 -0.87
C SER A 52 -5.80 -4.05 0.49
N GLY A 53 -4.56 -3.58 0.65
CA GLY A 53 -3.76 -3.81 1.86
C GLY A 53 -3.07 -5.18 1.94
N LEU A 54 -3.18 -6.02 0.92
CA LEU A 54 -2.55 -7.34 0.85
C LEU A 54 -1.11 -7.25 0.33
N PHE A 55 -0.26 -8.08 0.92
CA PHE A 55 1.14 -8.24 0.56
C PHE A 55 1.47 -9.72 0.39
N LEU A 56 2.36 -10.02 -0.56
CA LEU A 56 2.90 -11.34 -0.81
C LEU A 56 4.42 -11.28 -0.74
N PRO A 57 5.10 -12.19 -0.02
CA PRO A 57 6.55 -12.22 -0.05
C PRO A 57 7.06 -12.52 -1.46
N ALA A 58 8.10 -11.80 -1.89
CA ALA A 58 8.70 -11.98 -3.21
C ALA A 58 9.27 -13.40 -3.38
N ASN A 59 9.76 -13.99 -2.29
CA ASN A 59 10.05 -15.42 -2.22
C ASN A 59 8.94 -16.12 -1.43
N PRO A 60 8.17 -17.05 -2.04
CA PRO A 60 7.13 -17.81 -1.34
C PRO A 60 7.62 -18.63 -0.15
N GLN A 61 8.92 -18.93 -0.08
CA GLN A 61 9.57 -19.65 1.02
C GLN A 61 10.25 -18.72 2.03
N ALA A 62 9.95 -17.41 1.99
CA ALA A 62 10.50 -16.47 2.95
C ALA A 62 10.11 -16.88 4.38
N ALA A 63 11.11 -17.05 5.24
CA ALA A 63 10.88 -17.34 6.65
C ALA A 63 10.12 -16.18 7.29
N THR A 64 9.03 -16.49 7.98
CA THR A 64 8.33 -15.54 8.84
C THR A 64 8.94 -15.60 10.24
N THR A 65 9.02 -14.45 10.90
CA THR A 65 9.41 -14.31 12.29
C THR A 65 8.19 -13.99 13.14
N ALA A 66 8.26 -14.27 14.45
CA ALA A 66 7.23 -13.83 15.37
C ALA A 66 7.17 -12.30 15.39
N ALA A 67 5.99 -11.74 15.10
CA ALA A 67 5.81 -10.30 15.20
C ALA A 67 5.83 -9.87 16.67
N THR A 68 6.49 -8.75 16.96
CA THR A 68 6.44 -8.06 18.26
C THR A 68 5.28 -7.06 18.35
N ALA A 69 4.43 -7.02 17.32
CA ALA A 69 3.32 -6.09 17.22
C ALA A 69 2.18 -6.46 18.18
N GLU A 70 1.51 -5.43 18.70
CA GLU A 70 0.33 -5.57 19.54
C GLU A 70 -0.95 -5.27 18.75
N VAL A 71 -2.00 -6.02 19.04
CA VAL A 71 -3.34 -5.83 18.47
C VAL A 71 -4.15 -4.90 19.36
N LYS A 72 -4.75 -3.87 18.77
CA LYS A 72 -5.68 -2.95 19.46
C LYS A 72 -7.07 -3.08 18.87
N GLN A 73 -7.96 -3.78 19.56
CA GLN A 73 -9.34 -3.95 19.13
C GLN A 73 -10.09 -2.60 19.10
N GLY A 74 -10.91 -2.37 18.08
CA GLY A 74 -11.68 -1.15 17.91
C GLY A 74 -10.92 0.02 17.25
N TYR A 75 -9.65 -0.18 16.90
CA TYR A 75 -8.85 0.78 16.15
C TYR A 75 -8.65 0.32 14.71
N LEU A 76 -8.59 1.29 13.78
CA LEU A 76 -8.23 1.05 12.39
C LEU A 76 -6.91 1.76 12.09
N GLU A 77 -5.95 1.02 11.55
CA GLU A 77 -4.67 1.59 11.11
C GLU A 77 -4.88 2.49 9.90
N SER A 78 -4.35 3.71 9.95
CA SER A 78 -4.45 4.69 8.86
C SER A 78 -3.16 4.75 8.05
N SER A 79 -3.27 5.25 6.82
CA SER A 79 -2.10 5.43 5.97
C SER A 79 -1.13 6.45 6.58
N ASN A 80 0.16 6.13 6.56
CA ASN A 80 1.22 7.07 6.94
C ASN A 80 1.49 8.16 5.85
N VAL A 81 0.50 8.42 4.99
CA VAL A 81 0.64 9.35 3.85
C VAL A 81 0.13 10.73 4.26
N LYS A 82 0.95 11.76 4.04
CA LYS A 82 0.57 13.16 4.26
C LYS A 82 -0.01 13.74 2.97
N VAL A 83 -1.34 13.75 2.88
CA VAL A 83 -2.09 14.16 1.67
C VAL A 83 -1.60 15.49 1.09
N ILE A 84 -1.37 16.51 1.92
CA ILE A 84 -0.92 17.84 1.49
C ILE A 84 0.43 17.77 0.76
N VAL A 85 1.36 16.96 1.26
CA VAL A 85 2.70 16.81 0.67
C VAL A 85 2.60 16.08 -0.68
N GLU A 86 1.78 15.03 -0.75
CA GLU A 86 1.60 14.30 -2.01
C GLU A 86 0.86 15.12 -3.07
N MET A 87 -0.11 15.96 -2.68
CA MET A 87 -0.76 16.89 -3.62
C MET A 87 0.22 17.93 -4.14
N ALA A 88 1.09 18.48 -3.29
CA ALA A 88 2.13 19.42 -3.72
C ALA A 88 3.07 18.79 -4.76
N ARG A 89 3.50 17.53 -4.54
CA ARG A 89 4.30 16.77 -5.51
C ARG A 89 3.57 16.55 -6.83
N MET A 90 2.27 16.27 -6.78
CA MET A 90 1.46 16.11 -8.00
C MET A 90 1.34 17.42 -8.78
N ILE A 91 1.13 18.54 -8.09
CA ILE A 91 1.12 19.88 -8.71
C ILE A 91 2.47 20.18 -9.36
N GLU A 92 3.57 19.91 -8.67
CA GLU A 92 4.93 20.12 -9.20
C GLU A 92 5.17 19.28 -10.46
N ALA A 93 4.82 17.99 -10.43
CA ALA A 93 4.92 17.11 -11.60
C ALA A 93 4.07 17.60 -12.77
N SER A 94 2.86 18.10 -12.52
CA SER A 94 1.97 18.66 -13.56
C SER A 94 2.57 19.93 -14.17
N ARG A 95 3.11 20.85 -13.35
CA ARG A 95 3.74 22.08 -13.84
C ARG A 95 5.01 21.79 -14.63
N TYR A 96 5.77 20.79 -14.21
CA TYR A 96 6.93 20.32 -14.95
C TYR A 96 6.52 19.78 -16.33
N PHE A 97 5.48 18.94 -16.38
CA PHE A 97 4.94 18.42 -17.63
C PHE A 97 4.44 19.53 -18.57
N GLU A 98 3.67 20.50 -18.05
CA GLU A 98 3.21 21.67 -18.82
C GLU A 98 4.38 22.49 -19.38
N SER A 99 5.42 22.68 -18.58
CA SER A 99 6.62 23.40 -19.00
C SER A 99 7.33 22.67 -20.15
N CYS A 100 7.51 21.36 -20.04
CA CYS A 100 8.08 20.53 -21.10
C CYS A 100 7.21 20.60 -22.38
N ALA A 101 5.89 20.48 -22.26
CA ALA A 101 4.97 20.55 -23.39
C ALA A 101 5.03 21.92 -24.11
N LYS A 102 5.18 23.02 -23.35
CA LYS A 102 5.32 24.36 -23.91
C LYS A 102 6.63 24.55 -24.66
N VAL A 103 7.72 23.97 -24.16
CA VAL A 103 9.02 23.98 -24.85
C VAL A 103 8.94 23.23 -26.18
N VAL A 104 8.35 22.03 -26.18
CA VAL A 104 8.13 21.25 -27.42
C VAL A 104 7.32 22.04 -28.42
N LYS A 105 6.19 22.62 -28.00
CA LYS A 105 5.35 23.44 -28.89
C LYS A 105 6.10 24.65 -29.45
N SER A 106 6.92 25.31 -28.63
CA SER A 106 7.73 26.44 -29.09
C SER A 106 8.77 26.02 -30.13
N TYR A 107 9.31 24.81 -29.99
CA TYR A 107 10.24 24.22 -30.96
C TYR A 107 9.55 23.87 -32.28
N ASP A 108 8.34 23.30 -32.22
CA ASP A 108 7.51 23.01 -33.39
C ASP A 108 7.12 24.30 -34.14
N ASP A 109 6.71 25.34 -33.42
CA ASP A 109 6.38 26.65 -33.99
C ASP A 109 7.59 27.30 -34.67
N LEU A 110 8.78 27.19 -34.07
CA LEU A 110 10.05 27.64 -34.66
C LEU A 110 10.37 26.89 -35.95
N THR A 111 10.23 25.56 -35.92
CA THR A 111 10.48 24.68 -37.07
C THR A 111 9.51 24.97 -38.22
N ALA A 112 8.23 25.15 -37.91
CA ALA A 112 7.21 25.48 -38.90
C ALA A 112 7.47 26.84 -39.57
N LYS A 113 7.91 27.85 -38.82
CA LYS A 113 8.30 29.15 -39.39
C LYS A 113 9.52 29.03 -40.30
N ALA A 114 10.57 28.34 -39.86
CA ALA A 114 11.77 28.13 -40.66
C ALA A 114 11.48 27.40 -41.99
N ALA A 115 10.64 26.36 -41.96
CA ALA A 115 10.23 25.63 -43.15
C ALA A 115 9.45 26.50 -44.15
N ASN A 116 8.52 27.34 -43.65
CA ASN A 116 7.72 28.22 -44.51
C ASN A 116 8.53 29.36 -45.13
N GLU A 117 9.54 29.89 -44.44
CA GLU A 117 10.40 30.95 -45.01
C GLU A 117 11.39 30.43 -46.05
N ILE A 118 11.90 29.19 -45.92
CA ILE A 118 12.75 28.57 -46.94
C ILE A 118 11.95 28.18 -48.19
N GLY A 119 10.67 27.83 -48.06
CA GLY A 119 9.79 27.53 -49.19
C GLY A 119 9.32 28.75 -50.01
N LYS A 120 9.67 29.98 -49.59
CA LYS A 120 9.22 31.23 -50.23
C LYS A 120 10.24 31.81 -51.23
N ILE A 121 11.19 31.01 -51.70
CA ILE A 121 12.18 31.33 -52.74
C ILE A 121 11.90 30.44 -53.95
#